data_AF-A0A6C0LVC7-F1
#
_entry.id   AF-A0A6C0LVC7-F1
#
_cell.length_a   1.000
_cell.length_b   1.000
_cell.length_c   1.000
_cell.angle_alpha   90.00
_cell.angle_beta   90.00
_cell.angle_gamma   90.00
#
_symmetry.space_group_name_H-M   'P 1'
#
loop_
_entity.id
_entity.type
_entity.pdbx_description
1 polymer ?
#
loop_
_entity_poly.entity_id
_entity_poly.type
_entity_poly.pdbx_seq_one_letter_code
_entity_poly.pdbx_strand_id
1 'polypeptide(L)'
;MFKIQINCTTKKDLSFNNKPIKPQIYKEIIQKLQPLNLEYIESIQILYKNERGKSFTKKTFEIFINSELSREEFKAFIHKLKDIGFYSENEKNIKFNEIINTMSFNYNFTTEEPLMINSSKYATGILYKK
;
A
#
# COMPACT_ATOMS: atom_id res chain seq x y z
N MET A 1 7.55 6.57 11.44
CA MET A 1 6.48 5.61 11.11
C MET A 1 6.04 5.83 9.68
N PHE A 2 5.94 4.76 8.92
CA PHE A 2 5.58 4.80 7.51
C PHE A 2 4.33 3.96 7.29
N LYS A 3 3.62 4.21 6.18
CA LYS A 3 2.48 3.38 5.78
C LYS A 3 2.42 3.14 4.30
N ILE A 4 2.07 1.91 3.95
CA ILE A 4 1.77 1.50 2.58
C ILE A 4 0.24 1.50 2.42
N GLN A 5 -0.26 2.10 1.36
CA GLN A 5 -1.70 2.26 1.11
C GLN A 5 -2.09 1.75 -0.27
N ILE A 6 -3.18 0.99 -0.32
CA ILE A 6 -3.82 0.52 -1.56
C ILE A 6 -5.33 0.76 -1.45
N ASN A 7 -5.97 1.37 -2.46
CA ASN A 7 -7.43 1.48 -2.42
C ASN A 7 -8.07 0.11 -2.69
N CYS A 8 -9.11 -0.23 -1.94
CA CYS A 8 -9.78 -1.53 -1.99
C CYS A 8 -11.30 -1.39 -1.88
N THR A 9 -11.86 -0.38 -2.54
CA THR A 9 -13.27 0.02 -2.35
C THR A 9 -14.23 -1.04 -2.88
N THR A 10 -13.95 -1.58 -4.06
CA THR A 10 -14.67 -2.69 -4.67
C THR A 10 -13.95 -4.03 -4.46
N LYS A 11 -14.67 -5.15 -4.62
CA LYS A 11 -14.09 -6.50 -4.54
C LYS A 11 -12.98 -6.74 -5.58
N LYS A 12 -12.99 -5.98 -6.68
CA LYS A 12 -12.03 -6.08 -7.78
C LYS A 12 -10.80 -5.19 -7.59
N ASP A 13 -10.85 -4.27 -6.62
CA ASP A 13 -9.79 -3.28 -6.39
C ASP A 13 -8.63 -3.88 -5.57
N LEU A 14 -8.88 -4.85 -4.69
CA LEU A 14 -7.82 -5.62 -4.03
C LEU A 14 -8.40 -6.90 -3.42
N SER A 15 -7.76 -8.02 -3.71
CA SER A 15 -8.09 -9.35 -3.17
C SER A 15 -6.84 -10.06 -2.68
N PHE A 16 -7.03 -11.02 -1.78
CA PHE A 16 -5.99 -11.93 -1.30
C PHE A 16 -6.45 -13.36 -1.54
N ASN A 17 -5.69 -14.13 -2.32
CA ASN A 17 -6.05 -15.48 -2.75
C ASN A 17 -7.48 -15.55 -3.32
N ASN A 18 -7.80 -14.61 -4.21
CA ASN A 18 -9.12 -14.45 -4.85
C ASN A 18 -10.30 -14.21 -3.88
N LYS A 19 -10.01 -13.81 -2.64
CA LYS A 19 -11.02 -13.51 -1.61
C LYS A 19 -10.91 -12.05 -1.15
N PRO A 20 -12.03 -11.44 -0.72
CA PRO A 20 -12.00 -10.12 -0.09
C PRO A 20 -11.15 -10.14 1.19
N ILE A 21 -10.35 -9.10 1.39
CA ILE A 21 -9.51 -8.96 2.57
C ILE A 21 -10.39 -8.65 3.79
N LYS A 22 -10.21 -9.43 4.88
CA LYS A 22 -10.95 -9.32 6.14
C LYS A 22 -9.99 -9.36 7.33
N PRO A 23 -10.35 -8.79 8.49
CA PRO A 23 -9.48 -8.77 9.67
C PRO A 23 -8.91 -10.12 10.09
N GLN A 24 -9.69 -11.18 9.94
CA GLN A 24 -9.29 -12.56 10.26
C GLN A 24 -8.05 -13.08 9.51
N ILE A 25 -7.72 -12.52 8.34
CA ILE A 25 -6.53 -12.94 7.57
C ILE A 25 -5.32 -12.02 7.79
N TYR A 26 -5.42 -10.97 8.62
CA TYR A 26 -4.32 -10.01 8.79
C TYR A 26 -3.08 -10.64 9.39
N LYS A 27 -3.24 -11.51 10.39
CA LYS A 27 -2.11 -12.22 11.00
C LYS A 27 -1.36 -13.08 9.97
N GLU A 28 -2.10 -13.78 9.11
CA GLU A 28 -1.52 -14.57 8.02
C GLU A 28 -0.77 -13.69 7.01
N ILE A 29 -1.35 -12.55 6.63
CA ILE A 29 -0.71 -11.58 5.74
C ILE A 29 0.60 -11.06 6.35
N ILE A 30 0.60 -10.64 7.61
CA ILE A 30 1.80 -10.14 8.30
C ILE A 30 2.89 -11.21 8.29
N GLN A 31 2.55 -12.45 8.69
CA GLN A 31 3.49 -13.58 8.71
C GLN A 31 4.08 -13.89 7.33
N LYS A 32 3.30 -13.72 6.26
CA LYS A 32 3.74 -13.97 4.89
C LYS A 32 4.56 -12.82 4.30
N LEU A 33 4.31 -11.58 4.74
CA LEU A 33 5.02 -10.38 4.28
C LEU A 33 6.33 -10.13 5.04
N GLN A 34 6.41 -10.54 6.30
CA GLN A 34 7.62 -10.40 7.10
C GLN A 34 8.63 -11.51 6.72
N PRO A 35 9.89 -11.14 6.40
CA PRO A 35 10.99 -12.10 6.38
C PRO A 35 11.13 -12.75 7.76
N LEU A 36 11.59 -14.00 7.80
CA LEU A 36 11.74 -14.81 9.01
C LEU A 36 12.56 -14.16 10.15
N ASN A 37 13.29 -13.07 9.89
CA ASN A 37 14.21 -12.42 10.84
C ASN A 37 14.04 -10.89 10.95
N LEU A 38 12.96 -10.30 10.41
CA LEU A 38 12.75 -8.85 10.44
C LEU A 38 11.28 -8.49 10.72
N GLU A 39 11.00 -8.10 11.97
CA GLU A 39 9.71 -7.56 12.37
C GLU A 39 9.62 -6.06 12.11
N TYR A 40 9.41 -5.67 10.84
CA TYR A 40 9.24 -4.25 10.48
C TYR A 40 7.79 -3.83 10.26
N ILE A 41 6.87 -4.79 10.04
CA ILE A 41 5.43 -4.54 9.94
C ILE A 41 4.82 -4.46 11.35
N GLU A 42 4.30 -3.30 11.71
CA GLU A 42 3.67 -3.05 13.01
C GLU A 42 2.22 -3.55 13.03
N SER A 43 1.45 -3.18 12.01
CA SER A 43 0.02 -3.52 11.94
C SER A 43 -0.54 -3.40 10.53
N ILE A 44 -1.70 -4.00 10.33
CA ILE A 44 -2.50 -3.90 9.10
C ILE A 44 -3.93 -3.52 9.47
N GLN A 45 -4.54 -2.65 8.68
CA GLN A 45 -5.95 -2.30 8.83
C GLN A 45 -6.65 -2.02 7.51
N ILE A 46 -7.98 -1.96 7.55
CA ILE A 46 -8.80 -1.36 6.49
C ILE A 46 -9.39 -0.08 7.05
N LEU A 47 -9.02 1.05 6.44
CA LEU A 47 -9.59 2.35 6.73
C LEU A 47 -10.86 2.56 5.89
N TYR A 48 -11.95 2.91 6.56
CA TYR A 48 -13.22 3.28 5.93
C TYR A 48 -13.41 4.80 6.03
N LYS A 49 -13.57 5.47 4.89
CA LYS A 49 -13.86 6.91 4.85
C LYS A 49 -15.16 7.16 4.10
N ASN A 50 -16.15 7.71 4.81
CA ASN A 50 -17.37 8.19 4.18
C ASN A 50 -17.12 9.59 3.62
N GLU A 51 -17.42 9.81 2.34
CA GLU A 51 -17.47 11.16 1.80
C GLU A 51 -18.84 11.76 2.14
N ARG A 52 -18.87 12.82 2.97
CA ARG A 52 -20.12 13.52 3.32
C ARG A 52 -20.83 13.94 2.03
N GLY A 53 -22.10 13.56 1.89
CA GLY A 53 -22.93 13.85 0.71
C GLY A 53 -22.85 12.82 -0.41
N LYS A 54 -22.07 11.73 -0.26
CA LYS A 54 -22.06 10.60 -1.19
C LYS A 54 -22.36 9.31 -0.46
N SER A 55 -23.07 8.40 -1.11
CA SER A 55 -23.43 7.08 -0.58
C SER A 55 -22.26 6.08 -0.59
N PHE A 56 -21.07 6.48 -1.06
CA PHE A 56 -19.92 5.59 -1.15
C PHE A 56 -18.97 5.74 0.03
N THR A 57 -18.55 4.59 0.57
CA THR A 57 -17.46 4.49 1.53
C THR A 57 -16.19 4.13 0.77
N LYS A 58 -15.20 5.03 0.79
CA LYS A 58 -13.85 4.68 0.32
C LYS A 58 -13.23 3.68 1.30
N LYS A 59 -12.70 2.58 0.78
CA LYS A 59 -11.92 1.61 1.57
C LYS A 59 -10.46 1.64 1.15
N THR A 60 -9.58 1.68 2.12
CA THR A 60 -8.13 1.68 1.91
C THR A 60 -7.51 0.60 2.77
N PHE A 61 -6.73 -0.29 2.18
CA PHE A 61 -5.88 -1.22 2.90
C PHE A 61 -4.60 -0.49 3.29
N GLU A 62 -4.29 -0.47 4.59
CA GLU A 62 -3.11 0.21 5.14
C GLU A 62 -2.23 -0.80 5.88
N ILE A 63 -0.92 -0.76 5.59
CA ILE A 63 0.11 -1.53 6.27
C ILE A 63 1.05 -0.53 6.92
N PHE A 64 1.15 -0.57 8.25
CA PHE A 64 2.06 0.29 9.02
C PHE A 64 3.38 -0.41 9.21
N ILE A 65 4.45 0.33 8.94
CA ILE A 65 5.81 -0.18 9.08
C ILE A 65 6.67 0.80 9.88
N ASN A 66 7.58 0.24 10.68
CA ASN A 66 8.46 0.96 11.59
C ASN A 66 9.83 1.28 10.98
N SER A 67 10.03 0.93 9.71
CA SER A 67 11.28 1.14 8.99
C SER A 67 11.04 1.87 7.68
N GLU A 68 11.99 2.72 7.29
CA GLU A 68 12.02 3.28 5.94
C GLU A 68 12.35 2.17 4.94
N LEU A 69 11.79 2.25 3.74
CA LEU A 69 12.14 1.37 2.63
C LEU A 69 12.78 2.22 1.53
N SER A 70 13.92 1.77 1.02
CA SER A 70 14.47 2.21 -0.26
C SER A 70 13.50 1.91 -1.41
N ARG A 71 13.78 2.45 -2.60
CA ARG A 71 12.94 2.19 -3.78
C ARG A 71 12.95 0.71 -4.15
N GLU A 72 14.12 0.09 -4.06
CA GLU A 72 14.35 -1.32 -4.37
C GLU A 72 13.64 -2.22 -3.36
N GLU A 73 13.71 -1.90 -2.07
CA GLU A 73 12.97 -2.62 -1.02
C GLU A 73 11.46 -2.46 -1.19
N PHE A 74 10.98 -1.28 -1.59
CA PHE A 74 9.57 -1.07 -1.85
C PHE A 74 9.08 -1.83 -3.10
N LYS A 75 9.89 -1.90 -4.17
CA LYS A 75 9.59 -2.77 -5.33
C LYS A 75 9.53 -4.24 -4.91
N ALA A 76 10.52 -4.71 -4.15
CA ALA A 76 10.52 -6.07 -3.61
C ALA A 76 9.31 -6.35 -2.71
N PHE A 77 8.84 -5.35 -1.96
CA PHE A 77 7.61 -5.45 -1.17
C PHE A 77 6.37 -5.61 -2.04
N ILE A 78 6.24 -4.83 -3.12
CA ILE A 78 5.14 -4.96 -4.11
C ILE A 78 5.19 -6.34 -4.75
N HIS A 79 6.37 -6.81 -5.13
CA HIS A 79 6.57 -8.15 -5.66
C HIS A 79 6.08 -9.22 -4.68
N LYS A 80 6.53 -9.12 -3.41
CA LYS A 80 6.15 -10.05 -2.35
C LYS A 80 4.64 -10.08 -2.10
N LEU A 81 3.96 -8.93 -2.13
CA LEU A 81 2.49 -8.87 -2.04
C LEU A 81 1.85 -9.76 -3.10
N LYS A 82 2.30 -9.66 -4.36
CA LYS A 82 1.76 -10.48 -5.45
C LYS A 82 2.04 -11.98 -5.22
N ASP A 83 3.27 -12.32 -4.83
CA ASP A 83 3.68 -13.71 -4.57
C ASP A 83 2.82 -14.40 -3.51
N ILE A 84 2.43 -13.66 -2.46
CA ILE A 84 1.65 -14.24 -1.36
C ILE A 84 0.14 -14.29 -1.65
N GLY A 85 -0.27 -13.80 -2.82
CA GLY A 85 -1.62 -13.92 -3.36
C GLY A 85 -2.41 -12.63 -3.46
N PHE A 86 -1.79 -11.45 -3.33
CA PHE A 86 -2.51 -10.19 -3.58
C PHE A 86 -2.71 -9.97 -5.08
N TYR A 87 -3.92 -9.58 -5.44
CA TYR A 87 -4.29 -9.26 -6.82
C TYR A 87 -5.27 -8.08 -6.88
N SER A 88 -5.09 -7.23 -7.88
CA SER A 88 -6.02 -6.15 -8.22
C SER A 88 -6.28 -6.11 -9.73
N GLU A 89 -7.55 -6.02 -10.11
CA GLU A 89 -7.97 -5.87 -11.51
C GLU A 89 -7.98 -4.38 -11.92
N ASN A 90 -8.42 -3.50 -11.01
CA ASN A 90 -8.72 -2.10 -11.32
C ASN A 90 -7.76 -1.08 -10.68
N GLU A 91 -7.36 -1.31 -9.42
CA GLU A 91 -6.52 -0.36 -8.69
C GLU A 91 -5.04 -0.78 -8.82
N LYS A 92 -4.32 -0.02 -9.61
CA LYS A 92 -2.89 -0.25 -9.82
C LYS A 92 -2.04 0.69 -8.98
N ASN A 93 -2.59 1.68 -8.30
CA ASN A 93 -1.79 2.58 -7.48
C ASN A 93 -1.57 1.99 -6.08
N ILE A 94 -0.30 1.81 -5.74
CA ILE A 94 0.15 1.56 -4.37
C ILE A 94 1.02 2.73 -3.91
N LYS A 95 0.80 3.20 -2.69
CA LYS A 95 1.51 4.36 -2.14
C LYS A 95 2.38 3.96 -0.96
N PHE A 96 3.60 4.46 -0.92
CA PHE A 96 4.42 4.48 0.28
C PHE A 96 4.42 5.90 0.85
N ASN A 97 4.00 6.06 2.10
CA ASN A 97 3.89 7.37 2.74
C ASN A 97 4.71 7.41 4.02
N GLU A 98 5.45 8.49 4.19
CA GLU A 98 6.00 8.88 5.48
C GLU A 98 4.96 9.71 6.24
N ILE A 99 4.60 9.27 7.45
CA ILE A 99 3.49 9.86 8.19
C ILE A 99 3.85 11.25 8.74
N ILE A 100 5.11 11.47 9.11
CA ILE A 100 5.56 12.70 9.77
C ILE A 100 5.83 13.80 8.75
N ASN A 101 6.64 13.52 7.72
CA ASN A 101 7.07 14.53 6.74
C ASN A 101 6.16 14.61 5.51
N THR A 102 5.03 13.87 5.48
CA THR A 102 4.04 13.86 4.39
C THR A 102 4.58 13.48 3.01
N MET A 103 5.76 12.86 2.95
CA MET A 103 6.33 12.36 1.70
C MET A 103 5.49 11.18 1.20
N SER A 104 5.18 11.16 -0.09
CA SER A 104 4.39 10.10 -0.71
C SER A 104 5.00 9.67 -2.04
N PHE A 105 5.28 8.39 -2.18
CA PHE A 105 5.71 7.77 -3.42
C PHE A 105 4.59 6.91 -3.97
N ASN A 106 4.33 7.02 -5.27
CA ASN A 106 3.25 6.31 -5.94
C ASN A 106 3.86 5.35 -6.95
N TYR A 107 3.47 4.09 -6.88
CA TYR A 107 3.95 3.02 -7.75
C TYR A 107 2.77 2.31 -8.39
N ASN A 108 3.03 1.70 -9.54
CA ASN A 108 2.11 0.80 -10.20
C ASN A 108 2.27 -0.61 -9.60
N PHE A 109 1.25 -1.12 -8.93
CA PHE A 109 1.19 -2.45 -8.34
C PHE A 109 1.43 -3.56 -9.38
N THR A 110 0.97 -3.37 -10.62
CA THR A 110 1.18 -4.34 -11.70
C THR A 110 2.63 -4.32 -12.18
N THR A 111 3.15 -3.15 -12.56
CA THR A 111 4.46 -3.04 -13.23
C THR A 111 5.63 -2.80 -12.27
N GLU A 112 5.37 -2.53 -10.99
CA GLU A 112 6.36 -2.16 -9.97
C GLU A 112 7.13 -0.87 -10.29
N GLU A 113 6.64 -0.06 -11.24
CA GLU A 113 7.30 1.18 -11.65
C GLU A 113 6.67 2.42 -11.00
N PRO A 114 7.45 3.48 -10.77
CA PRO A 114 6.93 4.72 -10.21
C PRO A 114 5.89 5.32 -11.16
N LEU A 115 4.76 5.76 -10.61
CA LEU A 115 3.75 6.51 -11.35
C LEU A 115 4.22 7.97 -11.42
N MET A 116 4.43 8.48 -12.64
CA MET A 116 4.66 9.91 -12.83
C MET A 116 3.39 10.67 -12.43
N ILE A 117 3.45 11.38 -11.30
CA ILE A 117 2.40 12.30 -10.91
C ILE A 117 2.69 13.60 -11.65
N ASN A 118 1.88 13.94 -12.66
CA ASN A 118 1.86 15.30 -13.20
C ASN A 118 1.30 16.22 -12.09
N SER A 119 2.16 16.69 -11.19
CA SER A 119 1.76 17.52 -10.06
C SER A 119 1.78 18.99 -10.44
N SER A 120 0.63 19.55 -10.80
CA SER A 120 0.40 21.00 -10.70
C SER A 120 -0.07 21.43 -9.30
N LYS A 121 -0.28 20.52 -8.33
CA LYS A 121 -0.88 20.87 -7.03
C LYS A 121 -0.37 20.18 -5.75
N TYR A 122 0.64 19.33 -5.78
CA TYR A 122 1.20 18.76 -4.55
C TYR A 122 2.72 18.82 -4.59
N ALA A 123 3.29 19.50 -3.60
CA ALA A 123 4.70 19.83 -3.52
C ALA A 123 5.60 18.60 -3.68
N THR A 124 6.57 18.77 -4.57
CA THR A 124 7.63 17.83 -4.90
C THR A 124 8.52 17.56 -3.69
N GLY A 125 8.37 16.39 -3.08
CA GLY A 125 9.46 15.72 -2.38
C GLY A 125 10.21 14.82 -3.36
N ILE A 126 10.88 15.39 -4.36
CA ILE A 126 11.84 14.64 -5.18
C ILE A 126 13.15 14.66 -4.41
N LEU A 127 13.41 13.64 -3.60
CA LEU A 127 14.76 13.38 -3.11
C LEU A 127 15.57 12.78 -4.26
N TYR A 128 16.37 13.62 -4.91
CA TYR A 128 17.62 13.16 -5.53
C TYR A 128 18.58 12.86 -4.37
N LYS A 129 18.83 11.58 -4.08
CA LYS A 129 20.07 11.21 -3.40
C LYS A 129 21.01 10.64 -4.46
N LYS A 130 22.17 11.28 -4.57
CA LYS A 130 23.36 10.79 -5.27
C LYS A 130 23.90 9.54 -4.59
#